data_AF-A0A8S4Q529-F1
#
_entry.id   AF-A0A8S4Q529-F1
#
_cell.length_a   1.000
_cell.length_b   1.000
_cell.length_c   1.000
_cell.angle_alpha   90.00
_cell.angle_beta   90.00
_cell.angle_gamma   90.00
#
_symmetry.space_group_name_H-M   'P 1'
#
loop_
_entity.id
_entity.type
_entity.pdbx_description
1 polymer ?
#
loop_
_entity_poly.entity_id
_entity_poly.type
_entity_poly.pdbx_seq_one_letter_code
_entity_poly.pdbx_strand_id
1 'polypeptide(L)'
;GYTVVVIFGVYFIIQYIFIGHDNREQYVENAFTDEPCNCTPKDINDLSHAFIGHASPSHAFSVHTQNSKNNSKYKMNQSMINSTYHNEDINIFMFYKVVYNRLAKCGSTSVITILQNLVLKNGFALTDRRGFGSSRSVVNEVVAMASPGIYIKHHDFINFTSYNTSQPVFINIIRHPVDRAISSYYYTRWQQGVFNQTLEECIARFTYSYCAISTTYSLDRLCGTKCTLEQTKKHIEKYYFFIGVVEHFNSTMDALELILPLYFKGWKSVAEDCIDLNTAHMKKTPPSENTLKKLKFVLSSELELYNFILQRFHRTLKNLNIF
;
A
#
# COMPACT_ATOMS: atom_id res chain seq x y z
N GLY A 1 -39.54 -14.99 -61.77
CA GLY A 1 -38.71 -14.03 -62.50
C GLY A 1 -39.13 -12.63 -62.14
N TYR A 2 -38.15 -11.76 -61.85
CA TYR A 2 -38.06 -10.31 -62.12
C TYR A 2 -39.29 -9.42 -61.82
N THR A 3 -39.27 -8.27 -61.13
CA THR A 3 -38.23 -7.33 -60.66
C THR A 3 -38.93 -6.20 -59.87
N VAL A 4 -38.40 -5.83 -58.69
CA VAL A 4 -38.04 -4.49 -58.11
C VAL A 4 -39.05 -3.32 -58.33
N VAL A 5 -39.38 -2.39 -57.41
CA VAL A 5 -38.54 -1.42 -56.67
C VAL A 5 -39.33 -0.73 -55.52
N VAL A 6 -38.65 -0.59 -54.39
CA VAL A 6 -38.66 0.42 -53.30
C VAL A 6 -39.44 1.74 -53.55
N ILE A 7 -40.11 2.27 -52.51
CA ILE A 7 -39.92 3.64 -51.96
C ILE A 7 -40.68 3.86 -50.64
N PHE A 8 -39.99 4.59 -49.77
CA PHE A 8 -40.26 5.11 -48.43
C PHE A 8 -41.62 5.78 -48.19
N GLY A 9 -42.07 5.72 -46.93
CA GLY A 9 -42.46 6.95 -46.23
C GLY A 9 -43.71 6.88 -45.35
N VAL A 10 -43.45 7.02 -44.04
CA VAL A 10 -44.13 7.98 -43.15
C VAL A 10 -45.41 7.53 -42.38
N TYR A 11 -45.35 7.77 -41.06
CA TYR A 11 -46.43 8.07 -40.08
C TYR A 11 -47.32 6.94 -39.49
N PHE A 12 -47.07 6.57 -38.22
CA PHE A 12 -47.91 6.86 -37.01
C PHE A 12 -47.76 5.81 -35.88
N ILE A 13 -47.37 6.29 -34.68
CA ILE A 13 -47.78 5.90 -33.30
C ILE A 13 -47.37 4.46 -32.85
N ILE A 14 -46.61 4.24 -31.74
CA ILE A 14 -47.07 4.35 -30.35
C ILE A 14 -45.90 4.63 -29.36
N GLN A 15 -46.20 5.52 -28.41
CA GLN A 15 -45.52 5.95 -27.17
C GLN A 15 -44.93 4.79 -26.33
N TYR A 16 -43.90 4.94 -25.46
CA TYR A 16 -43.83 5.65 -24.17
C TYR A 16 -42.51 5.08 -23.55
N ILE A 17 -41.43 5.80 -23.21
CA ILE A 17 -41.15 6.60 -22.01
C ILE A 17 -39.66 6.95 -22.15
N PHE A 18 -39.29 8.20 -22.37
CA PHE A 18 -37.97 8.76 -22.04
C PHE A 18 -38.06 10.28 -22.20
N ILE A 19 -37.26 11.01 -21.42
CA ILE A 19 -37.23 12.47 -21.19
C ILE A 19 -38.23 12.87 -20.08
N GLY A 20 -37.83 13.46 -18.96
CA GLY A 20 -36.53 13.95 -18.52
C GLY A 20 -36.78 14.95 -17.39
N HIS A 21 -35.95 14.93 -16.35
CA HIS A 21 -35.62 16.15 -15.65
C HIS A 21 -34.19 16.03 -15.10
N ASP A 22 -33.29 16.64 -15.86
CA ASP A 22 -32.00 17.14 -15.41
C ASP A 22 -32.27 18.14 -14.27
N ASN A 23 -31.58 17.95 -13.14
CA ASN A 23 -31.25 19.01 -12.19
C ASN A 23 -29.95 18.60 -11.51
N ARG A 24 -28.90 19.13 -12.10
CA ARG A 24 -27.53 19.24 -11.61
C ARG A 24 -27.44 19.99 -10.28
N GLU A 25 -26.33 19.73 -9.60
CA GLU A 25 -25.60 20.65 -8.70
C GLU A 25 -26.11 20.86 -7.27
N GLN A 26 -25.47 20.13 -6.33
CA GLN A 26 -24.58 20.75 -5.33
C GLN A 26 -23.71 19.67 -4.71
N TYR A 27 -22.57 19.40 -5.34
CA TYR A 27 -21.44 18.79 -4.65
C TYR A 27 -20.89 19.84 -3.69
N VAL A 28 -20.99 19.58 -2.39
CA VAL A 28 -20.29 20.38 -1.39
C VAL A 28 -18.80 20.08 -1.55
N GLU A 29 -18.11 20.94 -2.29
CA GLU A 29 -16.68 21.19 -2.15
C GLU A 29 -16.43 21.61 -0.70
N ASN A 30 -16.06 20.65 0.14
CA ASN A 30 -15.11 20.92 1.21
C ASN A 30 -13.81 20.24 0.81
N ALA A 31 -13.11 20.93 -0.10
CA ALA A 31 -11.71 20.72 -0.37
C ALA A 31 -10.94 20.95 0.94
N PHE A 32 -10.51 19.87 1.59
CA PHE A 32 -9.17 19.92 2.16
C PHE A 32 -8.24 19.84 0.95
N THR A 33 -7.68 20.98 0.59
CA THR A 33 -6.41 21.00 -0.12
C THR A 33 -5.44 20.18 0.72
N ASP A 34 -5.20 18.93 0.30
CA ASP A 34 -3.96 18.25 0.63
C ASP A 34 -2.87 19.10 -0.01
N GLU A 35 -2.40 20.13 0.73
CA GLU A 35 -1.12 20.72 0.42
C GLU A 35 -0.12 19.55 0.45
N PRO A 36 0.65 19.33 -0.63
CA PRO A 36 1.74 18.36 -0.57
C PRO A 36 2.61 18.75 0.61
N CYS A 37 3.02 17.78 1.43
CA CYS A 37 4.02 18.03 2.47
C CYS A 37 5.19 18.74 1.80
N ASN A 38 5.32 20.04 2.04
CA ASN A 38 6.24 20.89 1.31
C ASN A 38 7.62 20.73 1.96
N CYS A 39 8.23 19.57 1.74
CA CYS A 39 9.60 19.27 2.12
C CYS A 39 10.51 19.93 1.08
N THR A 40 10.54 21.26 1.09
CA THR A 40 11.59 21.99 0.37
C THR A 40 12.89 21.82 1.17
N PRO A 41 14.02 21.49 0.52
CA PRO A 41 15.32 21.60 1.17
C PRO A 41 15.46 23.04 1.69
N LYS A 42 15.59 23.19 3.02
CA LYS A 42 16.13 24.43 3.57
C LYS A 42 17.56 24.51 3.03
N ASP A 43 17.80 25.55 2.24
CA ASP A 43 19.04 25.88 1.54
C ASP A 43 19.20 25.25 0.15
N ILE A 44 18.65 25.92 -0.87
CA ILE A 44 19.36 26.32 -2.10
C ILE A 44 18.72 27.65 -2.55
N ASN A 45 19.36 28.77 -2.21
CA ASN A 45 19.32 29.95 -3.07
C ASN A 45 20.16 29.61 -4.32
N ASP A 46 19.74 30.16 -5.46
CA ASP A 46 20.33 30.03 -6.80
C ASP A 46 19.95 28.77 -7.60
N LEU A 47 18.89 28.92 -8.40
CA LEU A 47 18.96 28.91 -9.88
C LEU A 47 17.54 28.97 -10.45
N SER A 48 16.98 30.17 -10.50
CA SER A 48 15.89 30.48 -11.42
C SER A 48 16.45 30.45 -12.85
N HIS A 49 15.97 29.51 -13.67
CA HIS A 49 15.65 29.65 -15.10
C HIS A 49 15.70 28.28 -15.79
N ALA A 50 14.69 28.02 -16.62
CA ALA A 50 14.68 27.14 -17.81
C ALA A 50 13.81 25.87 -17.79
N PHE A 51 12.59 26.06 -18.31
CA PHE A 51 11.98 25.37 -19.46
C PHE A 51 11.27 24.02 -19.32
N ILE A 52 9.96 24.12 -19.59
CA ILE A 52 9.06 23.20 -20.28
C ILE A 52 9.70 22.67 -21.59
N GLY A 53 9.61 21.37 -21.86
CA GLY A 53 9.90 20.83 -23.20
C GLY A 53 10.00 19.31 -23.28
N HIS A 54 9.15 18.71 -24.11
CA HIS A 54 9.20 17.30 -24.55
C HIS A 54 10.47 16.97 -25.38
N ALA A 55 10.79 15.67 -25.40
CA ALA A 55 11.55 14.88 -26.39
C ALA A 55 12.95 14.36 -25.99
N SER A 56 13.10 13.04 -26.16
CA SER A 56 14.33 12.21 -26.10
C SER A 56 15.30 12.48 -27.29
N PRO A 57 16.41 11.72 -27.45
CA PRO A 57 17.59 11.64 -26.59
C PRO A 57 18.90 11.81 -27.40
N SER A 58 19.95 12.45 -26.85
CA SER A 58 21.34 12.16 -27.24
C SER A 58 22.36 12.88 -26.37
N HIS A 59 23.44 12.15 -26.09
CA HIS A 59 24.80 12.61 -25.80
C HIS A 59 25.19 12.84 -24.33
N ALA A 60 26.22 12.09 -23.99
CA ALA A 60 26.93 12.06 -22.73
C ALA A 60 27.59 13.40 -22.40
N PHE A 61 27.57 13.76 -21.12
CA PHE A 61 28.56 14.68 -20.58
C PHE A 61 28.94 14.23 -19.17
N SER A 62 30.18 13.76 -19.05
CA SER A 62 30.83 13.41 -17.80
C SER A 62 31.20 14.67 -17.01
N VAL A 63 30.93 14.69 -15.71
CA VAL A 63 31.59 15.64 -14.79
C VAL A 63 32.28 14.85 -13.69
N HIS A 64 33.60 14.88 -13.74
CA HIS A 64 34.50 14.54 -12.65
C HIS A 64 34.43 15.62 -11.57
N THR A 65 34.21 15.23 -10.32
CA THR A 65 34.71 16.01 -9.17
C THR A 65 35.34 15.08 -8.14
N GLN A 66 36.59 15.42 -7.82
CA GLN A 66 37.50 14.74 -6.93
C GLN A 66 37.23 15.11 -5.47
N ASN A 67 37.43 14.10 -4.61
CA ASN A 67 37.96 14.14 -3.24
C ASN A 67 37.51 15.23 -2.24
N SER A 68 36.97 14.74 -1.12
CA SER A 68 37.45 15.16 0.20
C SER A 68 37.39 13.99 1.19
N LYS A 69 38.56 13.68 1.74
CA LYS A 69 38.81 12.68 2.79
C LYS A 69 38.39 13.27 4.14
N ASN A 70 37.69 12.49 4.97
CA ASN A 70 38.03 12.29 6.39
C ASN A 70 36.95 11.43 7.06
N ASN A 71 37.27 10.16 7.34
CA ASN A 71 36.62 9.40 8.40
C ASN A 71 37.57 8.27 8.85
N SER A 72 38.28 8.49 9.94
CA SER A 72 39.02 7.42 10.64
C SER A 72 38.61 7.37 12.11
N LYS A 73 37.51 6.68 12.45
CA LYS A 73 37.37 6.10 13.79
C LYS A 73 36.24 5.07 13.96
N TYR A 74 36.12 4.08 13.08
CA TYR A 74 35.44 2.83 13.44
C TYR A 74 36.17 1.64 12.80
N LYS A 75 37.13 1.07 13.55
CA LYS A 75 37.71 -0.24 13.26
C LYS A 75 36.80 -1.27 13.96
N MET A 76 35.88 -1.88 13.22
CA MET A 76 35.09 -3.01 13.72
C MET A 76 35.78 -4.32 13.37
N ASN A 77 35.80 -5.22 14.35
CA ASN A 77 36.50 -6.50 14.34
C ASN A 77 35.87 -7.43 13.29
N GLN A 78 36.63 -7.75 12.24
CA GLN A 78 36.16 -8.41 11.02
C GLN A 78 36.18 -9.94 11.13
N SER A 79 35.78 -10.47 12.29
CA SER A 79 35.75 -11.90 12.57
C SER A 79 34.48 -12.26 13.33
N MET A 80 33.34 -12.25 12.61
CA MET A 80 32.15 -13.10 12.79
C MET A 80 31.00 -12.69 11.85
N ILE A 81 31.35 -12.25 10.63
CA ILE A 81 30.41 -12.15 9.51
C ILE A 81 30.82 -13.26 8.55
N ASN A 82 30.39 -14.49 8.81
CA ASN A 82 30.47 -15.58 7.85
C ASN A 82 29.45 -16.67 8.22
N SER A 83 28.20 -16.42 7.80
CA SER A 83 27.34 -17.44 7.23
C SER A 83 26.12 -16.73 6.61
N THR A 84 26.16 -16.63 5.28
CA THR A 84 24.98 -16.49 4.40
C THR A 84 24.32 -15.10 4.25
N TYR A 85 25.07 -14.10 3.77
CA TYR A 85 24.57 -13.07 2.84
C TYR A 85 25.80 -12.44 2.19
N HIS A 86 26.14 -12.89 0.98
CA HIS A 86 27.31 -12.39 0.26
C HIS A 86 26.97 -11.04 -0.39
N ASN A 87 27.96 -10.17 -0.54
CA ASN A 87 27.86 -8.89 -1.27
C ASN A 87 27.31 -9.03 -2.72
N GLU A 88 27.22 -10.24 -3.26
CA GLU A 88 26.57 -10.53 -4.54
C GLU A 88 25.03 -10.41 -4.46
N ASP A 89 24.40 -10.69 -3.31
CA ASP A 89 22.94 -10.65 -3.13
C ASP A 89 22.38 -9.22 -3.14
N ILE A 90 23.18 -8.23 -2.71
CA ILE A 90 22.82 -6.80 -2.75
C ILE A 90 22.63 -6.35 -4.22
N ASN A 91 23.41 -6.90 -5.16
CA ASN A 91 23.24 -6.64 -6.59
C ASN A 91 21.98 -7.31 -7.17
N ILE A 92 21.53 -8.45 -6.62
CA ILE A 92 20.32 -9.14 -7.10
C ILE A 92 19.06 -8.34 -6.72
N PHE A 93 19.02 -7.77 -5.50
CA PHE A 93 17.90 -6.89 -5.08
C PHE A 93 17.77 -5.61 -5.92
N MET A 94 18.82 -5.20 -6.62
CA MET A 94 18.79 -4.09 -7.56
C MET A 94 17.90 -4.35 -8.78
N PHE A 95 17.58 -5.61 -9.09
CA PHE A 95 16.73 -5.98 -10.22
C PHE A 95 15.30 -6.40 -9.82
N TYR A 96 15.05 -6.70 -8.55
CA TYR A 96 13.74 -7.18 -8.10
C TYR A 96 12.71 -6.08 -8.02
N LYS A 97 11.52 -6.34 -8.55
CA LYS A 97 10.33 -5.52 -8.31
C LYS A 97 9.64 -5.98 -7.04
N VAL A 98 9.22 -5.03 -6.22
CA VAL A 98 8.49 -5.29 -4.98
C VAL A 98 7.01 -4.98 -5.21
N VAL A 99 6.13 -5.86 -4.78
CA VAL A 99 4.68 -5.61 -4.74
C VAL A 99 4.23 -5.52 -3.29
N TYR A 100 3.69 -4.36 -2.94
CA TYR A 100 2.99 -4.12 -1.68
C TYR A 100 1.48 -4.03 -1.95
N ASN A 101 0.81 -5.18 -1.91
CA ASN A 101 -0.65 -5.27 -2.05
C ASN A 101 -1.33 -4.83 -0.74
N ARG A 102 -1.24 -3.53 -0.45
CA ARG A 102 -1.57 -2.94 0.85
C ARG A 102 -2.98 -3.30 1.34
N LEU A 103 -3.07 -3.69 2.60
CA LEU A 103 -4.35 -3.81 3.30
C LEU A 103 -4.85 -2.42 3.75
N ALA A 104 -6.17 -2.20 3.70
CA ALA A 104 -6.77 -0.97 4.20
C ALA A 104 -6.62 -0.86 5.72
N LYS A 105 -6.34 0.37 6.18
CA LYS A 105 -6.21 0.76 7.60
C LYS A 105 -5.05 0.08 8.34
N CYS A 106 -4.05 -0.40 7.61
CA CYS A 106 -2.81 -0.98 8.13
C CYS A 106 -1.59 -0.04 7.97
N GLY A 107 -1.75 1.27 8.20
CA GLY A 107 -0.62 2.22 8.23
C GLY A 107 0.02 2.55 6.87
N SER A 108 -0.58 2.11 5.77
CA SER A 108 0.00 2.26 4.43
C SER A 108 0.19 3.70 3.95
N THR A 109 -0.57 4.67 4.46
CA THR A 109 -0.33 6.10 4.16
C THR A 109 1.05 6.54 4.63
N SER A 110 1.41 6.26 5.89
CA SER A 110 2.72 6.59 6.45
C SER A 110 3.87 5.92 5.68
N VAL A 111 3.69 4.65 5.31
CA VAL A 111 4.68 3.89 4.51
C VAL A 111 4.88 4.52 3.14
N ILE A 112 3.79 4.96 2.48
CA ILE A 112 3.88 5.64 1.18
C ILE A 112 4.59 6.98 1.30
N THR A 113 4.27 7.79 2.32
CA THR A 113 4.95 9.06 2.57
C THR A 113 6.46 8.86 2.75
N ILE A 114 6.86 7.83 3.50
CA ILE A 114 8.28 7.49 3.64
C ILE A 114 8.88 7.09 2.28
N LEU A 115 8.23 6.19 1.55
CA LEU A 115 8.73 5.70 0.26
C LEU A 115 8.85 6.82 -0.78
N GLN A 116 7.91 7.76 -0.83
CA GLN A 116 7.95 8.91 -1.74
C GLN A 116 9.22 9.76 -1.55
N ASN A 117 9.65 9.95 -0.32
CA ASN A 117 10.88 10.66 -0.01
C ASN A 117 12.13 9.80 -0.25
N LEU A 118 12.05 8.49 0.05
CA LEU A 118 13.15 7.56 -0.21
C LEU A 118 13.42 7.32 -1.70
N VAL A 119 12.44 7.55 -2.58
CA VAL A 119 12.66 7.53 -4.04
C VAL A 119 13.78 8.49 -4.45
N LEU A 120 13.76 9.72 -3.92
CA LEU A 120 14.76 10.75 -4.23
C LEU A 120 16.14 10.37 -3.70
N LYS A 121 16.18 9.70 -2.54
CA LYS A 121 17.42 9.33 -1.85
C LYS A 121 18.07 8.07 -2.43
N ASN A 122 17.27 7.08 -2.79
CA ASN A 122 17.76 5.74 -3.12
C ASN A 122 17.59 5.36 -4.60
N GLY A 123 16.89 6.16 -5.42
CA GLY A 123 16.86 6.01 -6.87
C GLY A 123 16.09 4.79 -7.40
N PHE A 124 14.89 4.53 -6.88
CA PHE A 124 14.00 3.45 -7.37
C PHE A 124 12.66 3.99 -7.88
N ALA A 125 11.96 3.22 -8.71
CA ALA A 125 10.64 3.59 -9.19
C ALA A 125 9.54 3.30 -8.16
N LEU A 126 8.63 4.26 -7.93
CA LEU A 126 7.47 4.09 -7.06
C LEU A 126 6.19 4.25 -7.88
N THR A 127 5.34 3.22 -7.86
CA THR A 127 4.01 3.27 -8.50
C THR A 127 2.93 3.04 -7.44
N ASP A 128 2.21 4.10 -7.05
CA ASP A 128 1.00 4.01 -6.21
C ASP A 128 -0.26 4.15 -7.06
N ARG A 129 -1.16 3.17 -6.97
CA ARG A 129 -2.40 3.11 -7.76
C ARG A 129 -3.61 2.98 -6.85
N ARG A 130 -4.62 3.82 -7.13
CA ARG A 130 -5.93 3.80 -6.50
C ARG A 130 -6.98 3.19 -7.43
N GLY A 131 -8.12 2.82 -6.86
CA GLY A 131 -9.27 2.30 -7.62
C GLY A 131 -9.21 0.81 -7.96
N PHE A 132 -10.26 0.34 -8.62
CA PHE A 132 -10.43 -1.04 -9.03
C PHE A 132 -9.60 -1.35 -10.28
N GLY A 133 -9.14 -2.59 -10.41
CA GLY A 133 -8.49 -3.07 -11.63
C GLY A 133 -8.45 -4.59 -11.64
N SER A 134 -8.42 -5.18 -12.83
CA SER A 134 -8.28 -6.63 -12.98
C SER A 134 -6.87 -7.08 -12.58
N SER A 135 -6.73 -8.34 -12.17
CA SER A 135 -5.42 -8.94 -11.87
C SER A 135 -4.47 -8.84 -13.06
N ARG A 136 -4.99 -8.94 -14.30
CA ARG A 136 -4.20 -8.77 -15.53
C ARG A 136 -3.65 -7.34 -15.69
N SER A 137 -4.42 -6.32 -15.33
CA SER A 137 -3.97 -4.91 -15.34
C SER A 137 -2.80 -4.71 -14.38
N VAL A 138 -2.94 -5.22 -13.15
CA VAL A 138 -1.88 -5.13 -12.13
C VAL A 138 -0.61 -5.82 -12.59
N VAL A 139 -0.73 -7.02 -13.18
CA VAL A 139 0.43 -7.75 -13.71
C VAL A 139 1.12 -6.94 -14.81
N ASN A 140 0.36 -6.42 -15.78
CA ASN A 140 0.92 -5.64 -16.88
C ASN A 140 1.63 -4.37 -16.37
N GLU A 141 1.04 -3.66 -15.40
CA GLU A 141 1.63 -2.47 -14.79
C GLU A 141 2.93 -2.80 -14.06
N VAL A 142 2.96 -3.85 -13.24
CA VAL A 142 4.17 -4.28 -12.53
C VAL A 142 5.25 -4.72 -13.50
N VAL A 143 4.91 -5.46 -14.56
CA VAL A 143 5.88 -5.88 -15.59
C VAL A 143 6.43 -4.69 -16.37
N ALA A 144 5.63 -3.65 -16.64
CA ALA A 144 6.06 -2.45 -17.36
C ALA A 144 6.81 -1.42 -16.49
N MET A 145 6.66 -1.46 -15.17
CA MET A 145 7.35 -0.57 -14.23
C MET A 145 8.87 -0.67 -14.37
N ALA A 146 9.61 0.44 -14.18
CA ALA A 146 11.07 0.40 -14.15
C ALA A 146 11.59 -0.44 -12.96
N SER A 147 12.75 -1.06 -13.15
CA SER A 147 13.49 -1.78 -12.09
C SER A 147 14.74 -0.98 -11.71
N PRO A 148 15.12 -0.92 -10.42
CA PRO A 148 14.35 -1.37 -9.25
C PRO A 148 13.05 -0.57 -9.06
N GLY A 149 12.00 -1.19 -8.54
CA GLY A 149 10.75 -0.48 -8.29
C GLY A 149 9.77 -1.17 -7.36
N ILE A 150 8.96 -0.38 -6.66
CA ILE A 150 7.91 -0.82 -5.76
C ILE A 150 6.53 -0.40 -6.28
N TYR A 151 5.64 -1.38 -6.42
CA TYR A 151 4.25 -1.21 -6.81
C TYR A 151 3.34 -1.34 -5.60
N ILE A 152 2.45 -0.37 -5.41
CA ILE A 152 1.56 -0.28 -4.27
C ILE A 152 0.13 -0.11 -4.76
N LYS A 153 -0.76 -1.00 -4.34
CA LYS A 153 -2.20 -0.91 -4.63
C LYS A 153 -3.00 -1.77 -3.67
N HIS A 154 -4.25 -1.38 -3.43
CA HIS A 154 -5.23 -2.25 -2.77
C HIS A 154 -5.71 -3.33 -3.74
N HIS A 155 -5.20 -4.55 -3.62
CA HIS A 155 -5.66 -5.72 -4.39
C HIS A 155 -5.41 -7.02 -3.62
N ASP A 156 -6.08 -8.09 -4.03
CA ASP A 156 -5.84 -9.44 -3.50
C ASP A 156 -4.51 -9.98 -4.03
N PHE A 157 -3.95 -11.01 -3.40
CA PHE A 157 -2.77 -11.67 -3.94
C PHE A 157 -2.96 -12.10 -5.40
N ILE A 158 -1.92 -11.90 -6.21
CA ILE A 158 -1.88 -12.31 -7.62
C ILE A 158 -0.68 -13.22 -7.82
N ASN A 159 -0.93 -14.41 -8.35
CA ASN A 159 0.14 -15.29 -8.82
C ASN A 159 0.62 -14.80 -10.20
N PHE A 160 1.81 -14.22 -10.29
CA PHE A 160 2.35 -13.70 -11.56
C PHE A 160 2.77 -14.82 -12.51
N THR A 161 3.12 -15.99 -11.97
CA THR A 161 3.50 -17.14 -12.78
C THR A 161 2.34 -17.68 -13.62
N SER A 162 1.08 -17.54 -13.15
CA SER A 162 -0.10 -17.91 -13.96
C SER A 162 -0.34 -16.99 -15.15
N TYR A 163 0.39 -15.88 -15.24
CA TYR A 163 0.36 -14.95 -16.36
C TYR A 163 1.63 -15.05 -17.24
N ASN A 164 2.44 -16.09 -17.05
CA ASN A 164 3.72 -16.32 -17.74
C ASN A 164 4.74 -15.20 -17.48
N THR A 165 4.79 -14.70 -16.24
CA THR A 165 5.71 -13.63 -15.82
C THR A 165 6.46 -14.04 -14.55
N SER A 166 7.61 -13.41 -14.31
CA SER A 166 8.39 -13.65 -13.08
C SER A 166 7.62 -13.16 -11.86
N GLN A 167 7.70 -13.92 -10.77
CA GLN A 167 7.06 -13.54 -9.52
C GLN A 167 7.84 -12.38 -8.87
N PRO A 168 7.20 -11.23 -8.59
CA PRO A 168 7.84 -10.15 -7.85
C PRO A 168 7.94 -10.50 -6.36
N VAL A 169 8.74 -9.73 -5.62
CA VAL A 169 8.87 -9.87 -4.17
C VAL A 169 7.62 -9.28 -3.52
N PHE A 170 6.80 -10.11 -2.88
CA PHE A 170 5.63 -9.65 -2.15
C PHE A 170 5.98 -9.29 -0.70
N ILE A 171 5.57 -8.09 -0.28
CA ILE A 171 5.61 -7.67 1.12
C ILE A 171 4.22 -7.22 1.57
N ASN A 172 3.97 -7.23 2.87
CA ASN A 172 2.78 -6.62 3.43
C ASN A 172 3.01 -6.04 4.83
N ILE A 173 2.05 -5.27 5.32
CA ILE A 173 2.00 -4.80 6.71
C ILE A 173 0.54 -4.95 7.16
N ILE A 174 0.34 -5.68 8.25
CA ILE A 174 -0.97 -5.93 8.83
C ILE A 174 -1.15 -5.15 10.13
N ARG A 175 -2.37 -5.18 10.66
CA ARG A 175 -2.74 -4.55 11.92
C ARG A 175 -3.61 -5.51 12.72
N HIS A 176 -3.58 -5.40 14.04
CA HIS A 176 -4.48 -6.13 14.91
C HIS A 176 -5.94 -6.01 14.42
N PRO A 177 -6.64 -7.14 14.17
CA PRO A 177 -7.92 -7.14 13.46
C PRO A 177 -9.01 -6.28 14.08
N VAL A 178 -9.07 -6.22 15.41
CA VAL A 178 -10.04 -5.40 16.13
C VAL A 178 -9.78 -3.91 15.89
N ASP A 179 -8.52 -3.47 16.01
CA ASP A 179 -8.14 -2.07 15.78
C ASP A 179 -8.29 -1.67 14.32
N ARG A 180 -8.03 -2.61 13.40
CA ARG A 180 -8.30 -2.45 11.97
C ARG A 180 -9.81 -2.28 11.72
N ALA A 181 -10.65 -3.12 12.31
CA ALA A 181 -12.11 -3.06 12.18
C ALA A 181 -12.68 -1.74 12.71
N ILE A 182 -12.27 -1.34 13.92
CA ILE A 182 -12.63 -0.04 14.51
C ILE A 182 -12.18 1.10 13.59
N SER A 183 -10.95 1.03 13.09
CA SER A 183 -10.45 2.06 12.17
C SER A 183 -11.17 2.07 10.81
N SER A 184 -11.65 0.93 10.34
CA SER A 184 -12.44 0.80 9.10
C SER A 184 -13.80 1.46 9.27
N TYR A 185 -14.46 1.19 10.40
CA TYR A 185 -15.74 1.76 10.75
C TYR A 185 -15.70 3.30 10.75
N TYR A 186 -14.85 3.90 11.59
CA TYR A 186 -14.78 5.35 11.71
C TYR A 186 -14.34 6.03 10.40
N TYR A 187 -13.41 5.41 9.66
CA TYR A 187 -12.99 5.95 8.37
C TYR A 187 -14.11 5.94 7.34
N THR A 188 -14.89 4.85 7.25
CA THR A 188 -16.01 4.75 6.30
C THR A 188 -17.10 5.76 6.64
N ARG A 189 -17.40 5.94 7.93
CA ARG A 189 -18.39 6.94 8.39
C ARG A 189 -17.98 8.37 8.09
N TRP A 190 -16.70 8.69 8.29
CA TRP A 190 -16.15 9.98 7.91
C TRP A 190 -16.25 10.25 6.41
N GLN A 191 -15.90 9.27 5.58
CA GLN A 191 -16.02 9.37 4.11
C GLN A 191 -17.47 9.57 3.65
N GLN A 192 -18.43 9.00 4.37
CA GLN A 192 -19.86 9.12 4.07
C GLN A 192 -20.49 10.40 4.64
N GLY A 193 -19.80 11.12 5.52
CA GLY A 193 -20.40 12.22 6.30
C GLY A 193 -21.49 11.75 7.28
N VAL A 194 -21.52 10.47 7.67
CA VAL A 194 -22.56 9.88 8.53
C VAL A 194 -22.00 9.65 9.92
N PHE A 195 -22.35 10.51 10.88
CA PHE A 195 -21.80 10.46 12.25
C PHE A 195 -22.83 10.07 13.33
N ASN A 196 -24.11 9.93 12.96
CA ASN A 196 -25.20 9.77 13.92
C ASN A 196 -25.30 8.38 14.55
N GLN A 197 -24.60 7.38 14.00
CA GLN A 197 -24.58 6.03 14.55
C GLN A 197 -23.26 5.79 15.27
N THR A 198 -23.30 5.21 16.46
CA THR A 198 -22.10 4.78 17.19
C THR A 198 -21.62 3.38 16.77
N LEU A 199 -20.37 3.04 17.08
CA LEU A 199 -19.83 1.71 16.81
C LEU A 199 -20.62 0.62 17.56
N GLU A 200 -20.98 0.92 18.81
CA GLU A 200 -21.80 0.11 19.71
C GLU A 200 -23.17 -0.21 19.07
N GLU A 201 -23.89 0.82 18.62
CA GLU A 201 -25.19 0.67 17.96
C GLU A 201 -25.08 -0.13 16.67
N CYS A 202 -23.99 0.05 15.92
CA CYS A 202 -23.77 -0.69 14.68
C CYS A 202 -23.58 -2.18 14.95
N ILE A 203 -22.71 -2.53 15.90
CA ILE A 203 -22.42 -3.92 16.26
C ILE A 203 -23.62 -4.60 16.94
N ALA A 204 -24.44 -3.85 17.68
CA ALA A 204 -25.66 -4.36 18.29
C ALA A 204 -26.69 -4.89 17.26
N ARG A 205 -26.67 -4.39 16.02
CA ARG A 205 -27.58 -4.83 14.95
C ARG A 205 -27.12 -6.11 14.21
N PHE A 206 -25.96 -6.68 14.58
CA PHE A 206 -25.37 -7.89 13.98
C PHE A 206 -25.14 -7.85 12.44
N THR A 207 -25.24 -6.68 11.82
CA THR A 207 -24.97 -6.47 10.38
C THR A 207 -23.56 -5.91 10.17
N TYR A 208 -22.53 -6.72 10.41
CA TYR A 208 -21.12 -6.28 10.40
C TYR A 208 -20.66 -5.66 9.08
N SER A 209 -21.16 -6.13 7.94
CA SER A 209 -20.88 -5.55 6.62
C SER A 209 -21.35 -4.10 6.52
N TYR A 210 -22.50 -3.77 7.12
CA TYR A 210 -23.01 -2.40 7.21
C TYR A 210 -22.12 -1.50 8.07
N CYS A 211 -21.41 -2.09 9.04
CA CYS A 211 -20.40 -1.40 9.85
C CYS A 211 -19.04 -1.30 9.14
N ALA A 212 -18.93 -1.69 7.87
CA ALA A 212 -17.66 -1.80 7.15
C ALA A 212 -16.63 -2.72 7.85
N ILE A 213 -17.14 -3.75 8.53
CA ILE A 213 -16.35 -4.79 9.19
C ILE A 213 -16.50 -6.07 8.38
N SER A 214 -15.38 -6.52 7.82
CA SER A 214 -15.28 -7.82 7.15
C SER A 214 -14.53 -8.80 8.06
N THR A 215 -15.11 -9.99 8.21
CA THR A 215 -14.65 -11.06 9.10
C THR A 215 -13.50 -11.88 8.54
N THR A 216 -13.23 -11.75 7.24
CA THR A 216 -12.19 -12.50 6.50
C THR A 216 -11.32 -11.60 5.63
N TYR A 217 -11.37 -10.28 5.84
CA TYR A 217 -10.67 -9.30 5.00
C TYR A 217 -9.20 -9.62 4.76
N SER A 218 -8.42 -9.88 5.81
CA SER A 218 -6.98 -10.14 5.68
C SER A 218 -6.72 -11.49 5.01
N LEU A 219 -7.57 -12.49 5.28
CA LEU A 219 -7.49 -13.81 4.63
C LEU A 219 -7.69 -13.66 3.11
N ASP A 220 -8.78 -13.00 2.72
CA ASP A 220 -9.13 -12.79 1.31
C ASP A 220 -8.07 -11.94 0.59
N ARG A 221 -7.56 -10.87 1.22
CA ARG A 221 -6.52 -10.03 0.61
C ARG A 221 -5.18 -10.73 0.46
N LEU A 222 -4.77 -11.53 1.45
CA LEU A 222 -3.43 -12.12 1.46
C LEU A 222 -3.34 -13.42 0.65
N CYS A 223 -4.41 -14.20 0.56
CA CYS A 223 -4.41 -15.49 -0.14
C CYS A 223 -5.20 -15.47 -1.45
N GLY A 224 -6.16 -14.55 -1.58
CA GLY A 224 -7.19 -14.56 -2.61
C GLY A 224 -8.55 -14.98 -2.05
N THR A 225 -9.62 -14.74 -2.82
CA THR A 225 -10.99 -15.00 -2.40
C THR A 225 -11.21 -16.48 -2.03
N LYS A 226 -11.94 -16.74 -0.94
CA LYS A 226 -12.36 -18.08 -0.48
C LYS A 226 -11.25 -18.97 0.10
N CYS A 227 -10.11 -18.40 0.50
CA CYS A 227 -9.11 -19.16 1.24
C CYS A 227 -9.58 -19.46 2.67
N THR A 228 -9.33 -20.68 3.13
CA THR A 228 -9.43 -21.01 4.56
C THR A 228 -8.25 -20.40 5.33
N LEU A 229 -8.38 -20.35 6.66
CA LEU A 229 -7.30 -19.88 7.53
C LEU A 229 -6.00 -20.67 7.31
N GLU A 230 -6.08 -22.00 7.29
CA GLU A 230 -4.92 -22.87 7.09
C GLU A 230 -4.29 -22.72 5.70
N GLN A 231 -5.11 -22.54 4.65
CA GLN A 231 -4.61 -22.22 3.32
C GLN A 231 -3.89 -20.87 3.32
N THR A 232 -4.44 -19.87 4.01
CA THR A 232 -3.84 -18.53 4.12
C THR A 232 -2.49 -18.59 4.82
N LYS A 233 -2.36 -19.33 5.93
CA LYS A 233 -1.08 -19.50 6.65
C LYS A 233 0.00 -20.10 5.74
N LYS A 234 -0.32 -21.20 5.03
CA LYS A 234 0.59 -21.85 4.06
C LYS A 234 0.94 -20.92 2.89
N HIS A 235 -0.05 -20.17 2.41
CA HIS A 235 0.12 -19.22 1.32
C HIS A 235 1.10 -18.10 1.70
N ILE A 236 0.96 -17.55 2.91
CA ILE A 236 1.85 -16.51 3.43
C ILE A 236 3.29 -16.99 3.47
N GLU A 237 3.55 -18.18 4.01
CA GLU A 237 4.91 -18.73 4.08
C GLU A 237 5.50 -18.98 2.68
N LYS A 238 4.65 -19.33 1.70
CA LYS A 238 5.11 -19.60 0.33
C LYS A 238 5.41 -18.34 -0.47
N TYR A 239 4.58 -17.31 -0.37
CA TYR A 239 4.59 -16.21 -1.34
C TYR A 239 5.00 -14.85 -0.79
N TYR A 240 4.90 -14.61 0.52
CA TYR A 240 5.25 -13.31 1.10
C TYR A 240 6.64 -13.36 1.68
N PHE A 241 7.53 -12.53 1.14
CA PHE A 241 8.89 -12.38 1.63
C PHE A 241 8.92 -11.84 3.06
N PHE A 242 8.14 -10.80 3.33
CA PHE A 242 8.04 -10.20 4.65
C PHE A 242 6.64 -9.64 4.91
N ILE A 243 6.12 -9.85 6.12
CA ILE A 243 4.90 -9.20 6.58
C ILE A 243 5.17 -8.54 7.93
N GLY A 244 5.11 -7.21 7.96
CA GLY A 244 5.23 -6.41 9.18
C GLY A 244 3.91 -6.21 9.91
N VAL A 245 3.99 -5.55 11.06
CA VAL A 245 2.82 -5.25 11.92
C VAL A 245 2.84 -3.77 12.33
N VAL A 246 1.69 -3.12 12.26
CA VAL A 246 1.55 -1.68 12.57
C VAL A 246 1.90 -1.39 14.03
N GLU A 247 1.55 -2.29 14.94
CA GLU A 247 1.80 -2.18 16.37
C GLU A 247 3.31 -2.11 16.70
N HIS A 248 4.15 -2.63 15.80
CA HIS A 248 5.60 -2.56 15.87
C HIS A 248 6.16 -1.87 14.62
N PHE A 249 5.65 -0.68 14.30
CA PHE A 249 6.00 0.06 13.08
C PHE A 249 7.50 0.29 12.92
N ASN A 250 8.19 0.81 13.94
CA ASN A 250 9.63 1.07 13.84
C ASN A 250 10.42 -0.21 13.57
N SER A 251 10.10 -1.30 14.25
CA SER A 251 10.71 -2.62 14.04
C SER A 251 10.42 -3.19 12.65
N THR A 252 9.20 -2.96 12.15
CA THR A 252 8.80 -3.32 10.79
C THR A 252 9.64 -2.58 9.75
N MET A 253 9.83 -1.27 9.94
CA MET A 253 10.62 -0.45 9.02
C MET A 253 12.13 -0.73 9.14
N ASP A 254 12.65 -0.98 10.35
CA ASP A 254 14.04 -1.40 10.57
C ASP A 254 14.33 -2.76 9.91
N ALA A 255 13.40 -3.71 10.02
CA ALA A 255 13.53 -4.98 9.30
C ALA A 255 13.55 -4.78 7.79
N LEU A 256 12.65 -3.96 7.25
CA LEU A 256 12.60 -3.61 5.83
C LEU A 256 13.87 -2.91 5.34
N GLU A 257 14.46 -2.02 6.15
CA GLU A 257 15.75 -1.38 5.87
C GLU A 257 16.89 -2.41 5.77
N LEU A 258 16.91 -3.43 6.62
CA LEU A 258 17.93 -4.48 6.55
C LEU A 258 17.72 -5.43 5.36
N ILE A 259 16.48 -5.87 5.10
CA ILE A 259 16.21 -6.91 4.09
C ILE A 259 15.96 -6.36 2.68
N LEU A 260 15.59 -5.08 2.56
CA LEU A 260 15.33 -4.37 1.30
C LEU A 260 15.96 -2.96 1.33
N PRO A 261 17.29 -2.85 1.56
CA PRO A 261 17.96 -1.57 1.81
C PRO A 261 17.82 -0.57 0.66
N LEU A 262 17.76 -1.06 -0.58
CA LEU A 262 17.52 -0.20 -1.75
C LEU A 262 16.22 0.61 -1.65
N TYR A 263 15.19 0.04 -1.04
CA TYR A 263 13.88 0.68 -0.92
C TYR A 263 13.71 1.45 0.40
N PHE A 264 14.33 0.96 1.48
CA PHE A 264 14.01 1.41 2.84
C PHE A 264 15.20 2.02 3.62
N LYS A 265 16.41 2.05 3.06
CA LYS A 265 17.58 2.63 3.75
C LYS A 265 17.37 4.10 4.04
N GLY A 266 17.59 4.49 5.30
CA GLY A 266 17.45 5.84 5.80
C GLY A 266 16.02 6.26 6.13
N TRP A 267 15.10 5.31 6.34
CA TRP A 267 13.69 5.61 6.62
C TRP A 267 13.49 6.47 7.87
N LYS A 268 14.33 6.32 8.91
CA LYS A 268 14.23 7.08 10.18
C LYS A 268 14.36 8.59 9.96
N SER A 269 15.40 9.00 9.23
CA SER A 269 15.63 10.41 8.90
C SER A 269 14.43 10.99 8.14
N VAL A 270 13.86 10.24 7.19
CA VAL A 270 12.65 10.68 6.47
C VAL A 270 11.43 10.75 7.39
N ALA A 271 11.26 9.78 8.30
CA ALA A 271 10.13 9.74 9.20
C ALA A 271 10.15 10.92 10.19
N GLU A 272 11.31 11.30 10.69
CA GLU A 272 11.50 12.47 11.56
C GLU A 272 11.15 13.78 10.84
N ASP A 273 11.47 13.88 9.55
CA ASP A 273 11.24 15.09 8.76
C ASP A 273 9.78 15.20 8.24
N CYS A 274 9.12 14.07 7.95
CA CYS A 274 7.87 14.06 7.18
C CYS A 274 6.66 13.50 7.92
N ILE A 275 6.85 12.72 8.98
CA ILE A 275 5.72 12.16 9.73
C ILE A 275 5.49 13.04 10.95
N ASP A 276 4.60 14.01 10.77
CA ASP A 276 3.97 14.63 11.92
C ASP A 276 3.07 13.56 12.56
N LEU A 277 3.55 12.98 13.67
CA LEU A 277 2.83 11.98 14.47
C LEU A 277 1.46 12.50 14.97
N ASN A 278 1.22 13.80 14.79
CA ASN A 278 -0.04 14.48 15.03
C ASN A 278 -1.05 14.38 13.89
N THR A 279 -0.90 13.46 12.93
CA THR A 279 -1.95 13.21 11.93
C THR A 279 -3.24 12.90 12.68
N ALA A 280 -4.16 13.85 12.68
CA ALA A 280 -5.36 13.86 13.50
C ALA A 280 -6.08 12.51 13.40
N HIS A 281 -5.81 11.62 14.35
CA HIS A 281 -6.71 10.53 14.61
C HIS A 281 -7.98 11.23 15.08
N MET A 282 -9.03 11.22 14.24
CA MET A 282 -10.38 11.49 14.71
C MET A 282 -10.48 10.86 16.09
N LYS A 283 -10.80 11.65 17.13
CA LYS A 283 -10.90 11.12 18.49
C LYS A 283 -11.85 9.94 18.47
N LYS A 284 -11.30 8.72 18.46
CA LYS A 284 -12.09 7.50 18.43
C LYS A 284 -12.53 7.27 19.86
N THR A 285 -13.83 7.26 20.09
CA THR A 285 -14.35 6.83 21.38
C THR A 285 -13.91 5.39 21.62
N PRO A 286 -13.25 5.09 22.75
CA PRO A 286 -12.87 3.72 23.08
C PRO A 286 -14.12 2.84 23.12
N PRO A 287 -14.13 1.68 22.42
CA PRO A 287 -15.32 0.84 22.42
C PRO A 287 -15.57 0.24 23.80
N SER A 288 -16.83 -0.06 24.10
CA SER A 288 -17.18 -0.77 25.35
C SER A 288 -16.55 -2.17 25.42
N GLU A 289 -16.33 -2.69 26.63
CA GLU A 289 -15.79 -4.04 26.81
C GLU A 289 -16.66 -5.12 26.15
N ASN A 290 -17.99 -4.95 26.18
CA ASN A 290 -18.94 -5.83 25.50
C ASN A 290 -18.77 -5.76 23.96
N THR A 291 -18.59 -4.56 23.41
CA THR A 291 -18.30 -4.34 21.99
C THR A 291 -17.01 -5.07 21.60
N LEU A 292 -15.94 -4.93 22.40
CA LEU A 292 -14.66 -5.60 22.17
C LEU A 292 -14.80 -7.13 22.22
N LYS A 293 -15.55 -7.68 23.18
CA LYS A 293 -15.82 -9.13 23.27
C LYS A 293 -16.52 -9.64 22.01
N LYS A 294 -17.56 -8.94 21.54
CA LYS A 294 -18.27 -9.28 20.29
C LYS A 294 -17.35 -9.23 19.07
N LEU A 295 -16.54 -8.17 18.95
CA LEU A 295 -15.58 -8.05 17.85
C LEU A 295 -14.55 -9.18 17.86
N LYS A 296 -13.98 -9.52 19.02
CA LYS A 296 -13.02 -10.61 19.15
C LYS A 296 -13.63 -11.96 18.75
N PHE A 297 -14.89 -12.21 19.13
CA PHE A 297 -15.60 -13.43 18.74
C PHE A 297 -15.78 -13.53 17.22
N VAL A 298 -16.29 -12.46 16.60
CA VAL A 298 -16.59 -12.38 15.16
C VAL A 298 -15.31 -12.39 14.31
N LEU A 299 -14.22 -11.83 14.82
CA LEU A 299 -12.92 -11.76 14.15
C LEU A 299 -11.96 -12.87 14.59
N SER A 300 -12.47 -13.97 15.16
CA SER A 300 -11.64 -15.08 15.68
C SER A 300 -10.65 -15.62 14.65
N SER A 301 -11.09 -15.90 13.42
CA SER A 301 -10.19 -16.36 12.34
C SER A 301 -9.14 -15.31 11.95
N GLU A 302 -9.50 -14.02 11.95
CA GLU A 302 -8.54 -12.94 11.68
C GLU A 302 -7.52 -12.79 12.82
N LEU A 303 -7.95 -12.96 14.07
CA LEU A 303 -7.08 -12.91 15.24
C LEU A 303 -6.09 -14.07 15.25
N GLU A 304 -6.55 -15.27 14.91
CA GLU A 304 -5.68 -16.42 14.78
C GLU A 304 -4.65 -16.22 13.65
N LEU A 305 -5.07 -15.69 12.50
CA LEU A 305 -4.14 -15.32 11.42
C LEU A 305 -3.13 -14.25 11.88
N TYR A 306 -3.60 -13.20 12.55
CA TYR A 306 -2.75 -12.13 13.06
C TYR A 306 -1.69 -12.68 14.02
N ASN A 307 -2.08 -13.55 14.96
CA ASN A 307 -1.14 -14.17 15.91
C ASN A 307 -0.11 -15.06 15.20
N PHE A 308 -0.52 -15.81 14.18
CA PHE A 308 0.40 -16.56 13.33
C PHE A 308 1.43 -15.64 12.64
N ILE A 309 0.98 -14.54 12.05
CA ILE A 309 1.86 -13.58 11.39
C ILE A 309 2.76 -12.87 12.40
N LEU A 310 2.26 -12.52 13.58
CA LEU A 310 3.04 -11.90 14.66
C LEU A 310 4.17 -12.82 15.14
N GLN A 311 3.88 -14.12 15.32
CA GLN A 311 4.91 -15.11 15.65
C GLN A 311 5.97 -15.24 14.55
N ARG A 312 5.55 -15.23 13.28
CA ARG A 312 6.47 -15.21 12.13
C ARG A 312 7.33 -13.93 12.14
N PHE A 313 6.73 -12.78 12.36
CA PHE A 313 7.40 -11.48 12.45
C PHE A 313 8.45 -11.46 13.57
N HIS A 314 8.13 -11.89 14.78
CA HIS A 314 9.10 -11.97 15.88
C HIS A 314 10.26 -12.92 15.58
N ARG A 315 10.00 -14.07 14.94
CA ARG A 315 11.06 -14.98 14.49
C ARG A 315 12.00 -14.29 13.50
N THR A 316 11.45 -13.56 12.53
CA THR A 316 12.26 -12.79 11.57
C THR A 316 13.11 -11.72 12.25
N LEU A 317 12.52 -10.94 13.16
CA LEU A 317 13.24 -9.90 13.90
C LEU A 317 14.42 -10.46 14.71
N LYS A 318 14.21 -11.60 15.37
CA LYS A 318 15.27 -12.31 16.10
C LYS A 318 16.39 -12.75 15.16
N ASN A 319 16.06 -13.31 14.00
CA ASN A 319 17.06 -13.72 13.01
C ASN A 319 17.85 -12.53 12.43
N LEU A 320 17.26 -11.34 12.40
CA LEU A 320 17.90 -10.10 11.96
C LEU A 320 18.65 -9.36 13.08
N ASN A 321 18.67 -9.89 14.31
CA ASN A 321 19.24 -9.24 15.50
C ASN A 321 18.70 -7.81 15.76
N ILE A 322 17.41 -7.58 15.46
CA ILE A 322 16.74 -6.30 15.78
C ILE A 322 16.28 -6.29 17.25
N PHE A 323 16.17 -7.47 17.89
CA PHE A 323 15.79 -7.66 19.29
C PHE A 323 16.53 -8.83 19.94
#